data_AF-A0A836QP34-F1
#
_entry.id   AF-A0A836QP34-F1
#
_cell.length_a   1.000
_cell.length_b   1.000
_cell.length_c   1.000
_cell.angle_alpha   90.00
_cell.angle_beta   90.00
_cell.angle_gamma   90.00
#
_symmetry.space_group_name_H-M   'P 1'
#
loop_
_entity.id
_entity.type
_entity.pdbx_description
1 polymer ?
#
loop_
_entity_poly.entity_id
_entity_poly.type
_entity_poly.pdbx_seq_one_letter_code
_entity_poly.pdbx_strand_id
1 'polypeptide(L)'
;MIIVGIDFTSRPSKSKPLTCLNCEFDGTVLRAGELVEWPSFEGFDAFLLSSGPWITGIDFPFGQSRRFIENIGWPKRWRDYVEFVGSMERSDFRAKLDEYRKPRPTGDKEHRRSTDIAAGSISPQKLYGVPVGLMFFEGAPRLLQAGVTVPGVLDGDPHRIVVEAYPGVLARRLIGRRGYKNDTPKNQTADQANARRDILGKILDGDCVEDFGFNVEAPINLRDDPTGDQLDALLCAMQAAWAWQQREYDFGAPSGLDPLLEGWIADPVTCAKTNKLDSGDKEAIGFGTPDAHSIRRSKKRTVGGTNLVSLPRRILDKAHSDGRPELSKIMFLLGAG
;
A
#
# COMPACT_ATOMS: atom_id res chain seq x y z
N MET A 1 27.73 -5.35 1.90
CA MET A 1 26.83 -4.33 2.50
C MET A 1 25.69 -5.05 3.20
N ILE A 2 25.31 -4.63 4.40
CA ILE A 2 24.15 -5.19 5.10
C ILE A 2 22.89 -4.51 4.56
N ILE A 3 21.96 -5.31 4.04
CA ILE A 3 20.65 -4.86 3.57
C ILE A 3 19.59 -5.52 4.45
N VAL A 4 18.64 -4.75 4.98
CA VAL A 4 17.57 -5.30 5.82
C VAL A 4 16.22 -4.95 5.24
N GLY A 5 15.38 -5.95 5.00
CA GLY A 5 13.99 -5.73 4.58
C GLY A 5 13.02 -6.00 5.72
N ILE A 6 12.05 -5.11 5.93
CA ILE A 6 11.12 -5.20 7.06
C ILE A 6 9.67 -5.06 6.57
N ASP A 7 8.87 -6.11 6.76
CA ASP A 7 7.40 -6.00 6.72
C ASP A 7 6.91 -5.46 8.08
N PHE A 8 6.26 -4.30 8.04
CA PHE A 8 5.95 -3.53 9.24
C PHE A 8 4.49 -3.67 9.66
N THR A 9 4.25 -3.81 10.96
CA THR A 9 2.91 -3.79 11.55
C THR A 9 2.80 -2.71 12.62
N SER A 10 1.67 -1.99 12.62
CA SER A 10 1.38 -0.98 13.64
C SER A 10 1.04 -1.56 15.03
N ARG A 11 0.99 -2.89 15.17
CA ARG A 11 0.67 -3.54 16.43
C ARG A 11 1.35 -4.91 16.49
N PRO A 12 2.68 -4.95 16.64
CA PRO A 12 3.39 -6.20 16.76
C PRO A 12 2.88 -7.01 17.95
N SER A 13 2.81 -8.31 17.74
CA SER A 13 2.40 -9.29 18.74
C SER A 13 2.98 -10.65 18.37
N LYS A 14 2.89 -11.64 19.26
CA LYS A 14 3.32 -13.00 18.95
C LYS A 14 2.63 -13.62 17.71
N SER A 15 1.39 -13.23 17.42
CA SER A 15 0.63 -13.73 16.27
C SER A 15 0.77 -12.89 15.01
N LYS A 16 1.39 -11.71 15.12
CA LYS A 16 1.66 -10.79 14.00
C LYS A 16 2.90 -9.98 14.38
N PRO A 17 4.10 -10.57 14.27
CA PRO A 17 5.34 -9.86 14.59
C PRO A 17 5.66 -8.82 13.52
N LEU A 18 6.70 -8.03 13.76
CA LEU A 18 7.45 -7.39 12.68
C LEU A 18 8.36 -8.45 12.07
N THR A 19 8.35 -8.57 10.74
CA THR A 19 9.16 -9.58 10.04
C THR A 19 10.34 -8.90 9.38
N CYS A 20 11.54 -9.32 9.77
CA CYS A 20 12.80 -8.73 9.35
C CYS A 20 13.65 -9.78 8.64
N LEU A 21 14.18 -9.44 7.47
CA LEU A 21 15.11 -10.29 6.73
C LEU A 21 16.45 -9.58 6.58
N ASN A 22 17.47 -10.12 7.22
CA ASN A 22 18.86 -9.69 7.08
C ASN A 22 19.44 -10.30 5.81
N CYS A 23 19.99 -9.45 4.95
CA CYS A 23 20.60 -9.84 3.69
C CYS A 23 22.01 -9.26 3.56
N GLU A 24 22.83 -9.94 2.76
CA GLU A 24 24.12 -9.43 2.33
C GLU A 24 24.07 -9.06 0.85
N PHE A 25 24.65 -7.92 0.51
CA PHE A 25 24.74 -7.44 -0.86
C PHE A 25 26.18 -7.13 -1.25
N ASP A 26 26.64 -7.76 -2.33
CA ASP A 26 27.99 -7.58 -2.89
C ASP A 26 28.07 -6.59 -4.06
N GLY A 27 26.92 -6.01 -4.46
CA GLY A 27 26.81 -5.13 -5.62
C GLY A 27 26.17 -5.80 -6.84
N THR A 28 26.16 -7.13 -6.90
CA THR A 28 25.67 -7.93 -8.02
C THR A 28 24.66 -9.01 -7.61
N VAL A 29 24.73 -9.48 -6.37
CA VAL A 29 23.82 -10.47 -5.80
C VAL A 29 23.38 -10.04 -4.41
N LEU A 30 22.06 -10.07 -4.18
CA LEU A 30 21.44 -9.96 -2.86
C LEU A 30 21.18 -11.35 -2.31
N ARG A 31 21.84 -11.70 -1.21
CA ARG A 31 21.69 -13.00 -0.54
C ARG A 31 20.86 -12.84 0.71
N ALA A 32 19.70 -13.49 0.74
CA ALA A 32 18.89 -13.58 1.95
C ALA A 32 19.60 -14.43 3.00
N GLY A 33 19.72 -13.88 4.20
CA GLY A 33 20.33 -14.52 5.36
C GLY A 33 19.29 -14.82 6.42
N GLU A 34 19.50 -14.27 7.61
CA GLU A 34 18.69 -14.56 8.78
C GLU A 34 17.33 -13.86 8.74
N LEU A 35 16.27 -14.63 8.97
CA LEU A 35 14.92 -14.12 9.22
C LEU A 35 14.71 -13.96 10.73
N VAL A 36 14.28 -12.77 11.16
CA VAL A 36 14.03 -12.43 12.55
C VAL A 36 12.59 -11.90 12.69
N GLU A 37 11.87 -12.37 13.71
CA GLU A 37 10.53 -11.93 14.01
C GLU A 37 10.49 -11.22 15.37
N TRP A 38 10.02 -9.97 15.40
CA TRP A 38 9.89 -9.20 16.64
C TRP A 38 8.42 -9.08 17.07
N PRO A 39 8.02 -9.69 18.20
CA PRO A 39 6.63 -9.63 18.69
C PRO A 39 6.30 -8.31 19.40
N SER A 40 7.26 -7.40 19.52
CA SER A 40 7.14 -6.04 20.07
C SER A 40 8.05 -5.09 19.28
N PHE A 41 7.94 -3.79 19.52
CA PHE A 41 8.83 -2.81 18.89
C PHE A 41 10.25 -2.82 19.45
N GLU A 42 10.52 -3.48 20.58
CA GLU A 42 11.85 -3.46 21.22
C GLU A 42 12.98 -3.93 20.30
N GLY A 43 12.73 -5.00 19.52
CA GLY A 43 13.71 -5.50 18.55
C GLY A 43 13.95 -4.54 17.38
N PHE A 44 12.89 -3.88 16.90
CA PHE A 44 12.99 -2.87 15.86
C PHE A 44 13.73 -1.62 16.35
N ASP A 45 13.40 -1.13 17.54
CA ASP A 45 14.05 0.03 18.16
C ASP A 45 15.55 -0.26 18.40
N ALA A 46 15.89 -1.45 18.89
CA ALA A 46 17.27 -1.90 19.04
C ALA A 46 18.02 -1.99 17.69
N PHE A 47 17.36 -2.47 16.64
CA PHE A 47 17.93 -2.51 15.29
C PHE A 47 18.23 -1.10 14.76
N LEU A 48 17.30 -0.15 14.89
CA LEU A 48 17.51 1.23 14.44
C LEU A 48 18.68 1.92 15.17
N LEU A 49 18.95 1.52 16.41
CA LEU A 49 20.07 2.01 17.22
C LEU A 49 21.38 1.23 17.00
N SER A 50 21.35 0.12 16.26
CA SER A 50 22.53 -0.71 16.00
C SER A 50 23.55 0.02 15.13
N SER A 51 24.84 -0.29 15.32
CA SER A 51 25.92 0.33 14.56
C SER A 51 25.85 -0.03 13.06
N GLY A 52 25.99 0.98 12.21
CA GLY A 52 26.12 0.80 10.76
C GLY A 52 27.52 0.29 10.34
N PRO A 53 27.76 0.09 9.02
CA PRO A 53 26.89 0.50 7.92
C PRO A 53 25.79 -0.51 7.60
N TRP A 54 24.55 -0.02 7.50
CA TRP A 54 23.41 -0.78 6.98
C TRP A 54 22.42 0.15 6.26
N ILE A 55 21.63 -0.43 5.38
CA ILE A 55 20.46 0.21 4.77
C ILE A 55 19.26 -0.71 4.93
N THR A 56 18.10 -0.14 5.26
CA THR A 56 16.86 -0.90 5.41
C THR A 56 15.71 -0.34 4.60
N GLY A 57 14.91 -1.23 4.02
CA GLY A 57 13.64 -0.93 3.38
C GLY A 57 12.51 -1.39 4.28
N ILE A 58 11.56 -0.50 4.58
CA ILE A 58 10.49 -0.79 5.54
C ILE A 58 9.11 -0.54 4.90
N ASP A 59 8.20 -1.51 4.98
CA ASP A 59 6.82 -1.42 4.44
C ASP A 59 5.88 -0.58 5.33
N PHE A 60 6.12 0.73 5.39
CA PHE A 60 5.12 1.70 5.83
C PHE A 60 5.38 3.08 5.23
N PRO A 61 4.36 3.93 5.07
CA PRO A 61 4.56 5.27 4.55
C PRO A 61 5.31 6.17 5.55
N PHE A 62 6.41 6.77 5.14
CA PHE A 62 7.22 7.63 6.02
C PHE A 62 6.65 9.03 6.20
N GLY A 63 5.79 9.46 5.29
CA GLY A 63 5.22 10.80 5.30
C GLY A 63 3.75 10.83 4.92
N GLN A 64 3.16 12.02 5.09
CA GLN A 64 1.80 12.32 4.66
C GLN A 64 1.83 13.23 3.44
N SER A 65 0.72 13.31 2.69
CA SER A 65 0.65 14.25 1.57
C SER A 65 0.71 15.71 2.05
N ARG A 66 1.37 16.56 1.27
CA ARG A 66 1.39 18.02 1.43
C ARG A 66 0.00 18.57 1.56
N ARG A 67 -0.90 18.14 0.66
CA ARG A 67 -2.30 18.55 0.67
C ARG A 67 -2.97 18.23 1.99
N PHE A 68 -2.68 17.08 2.59
CA PHE A 68 -3.19 16.76 3.92
C PHE A 68 -2.59 17.68 4.99
N ILE A 69 -1.26 17.77 5.07
CA ILE A 69 -0.53 18.55 6.08
C ILE A 69 -0.97 20.02 6.09
N GLU A 70 -1.08 20.64 4.91
CA GLU A 70 -1.53 22.03 4.78
C GLU A 70 -2.98 22.20 5.22
N ASN A 71 -3.87 21.27 4.84
CA ASN A 71 -5.29 21.36 5.16
C ASN A 71 -5.63 21.08 6.62
N ILE A 72 -4.86 20.22 7.29
CA ILE A 72 -5.07 19.91 8.71
C ILE A 72 -4.38 20.95 9.61
N GLY A 73 -3.50 21.77 9.05
CA GLY A 73 -2.80 22.84 9.77
C GLY A 73 -1.65 22.34 10.65
N TRP A 74 -1.00 21.23 10.26
CA TRP A 74 0.19 20.73 10.96
C TRP A 74 1.47 21.44 10.49
N PRO A 75 2.59 21.30 11.22
CA PRO A 75 3.87 21.82 10.77
C PRO A 75 4.24 21.35 9.35
N LYS A 76 4.93 22.20 8.58
CA LYS A 76 5.20 21.97 7.15
C LYS A 76 6.58 21.37 6.85
N ARG A 77 7.29 20.90 7.88
CA ARG A 77 8.58 20.21 7.74
C ARG A 77 8.41 18.82 8.33
N TRP A 78 8.98 17.81 7.66
CA TRP A 78 8.84 16.41 8.08
C TRP A 78 9.14 16.20 9.56
N ARG A 79 10.33 16.65 10.00
CA ARG A 79 10.75 16.56 11.41
C ARG A 79 9.70 17.15 12.36
N ASP A 80 9.27 18.37 12.08
CA ASP A 80 8.42 19.14 12.99
C ASP A 80 7.01 18.51 13.10
N TYR A 81 6.44 17.99 12.00
CA TYR A 81 5.13 17.33 12.08
C TYR A 81 5.23 15.91 12.62
N VAL A 82 6.32 15.18 12.37
CA VAL A 82 6.51 13.84 12.94
C VAL A 82 6.73 13.93 14.45
N GLU A 83 7.45 14.95 14.93
CA GLU A 83 7.57 15.25 16.36
C GLU A 83 6.20 15.58 16.98
N PHE A 84 5.41 16.42 16.31
CA PHE A 84 4.04 16.73 16.75
C PHE A 84 3.12 15.49 16.76
N VAL A 85 3.24 14.61 15.77
CA VAL A 85 2.50 13.34 15.75
C VAL A 85 2.97 12.41 16.87
N GLY A 86 4.29 12.33 17.09
CA GLY A 86 4.89 11.50 18.13
C GLY A 86 4.57 11.95 19.55
N SER A 87 4.12 13.19 19.75
CA SER A 87 3.65 13.69 21.05
C SER A 87 2.18 13.35 21.34
N MET A 88 1.46 12.71 20.41
CA MET A 88 0.05 12.36 20.59
C MET A 88 -0.11 10.92 21.10
N GLU A 89 -1.24 10.68 21.77
CA GLU A 89 -1.72 9.32 21.96
C GLU A 89 -2.28 8.77 20.63
N ARG A 90 -2.20 7.44 20.47
CA ARG A 90 -2.71 6.75 19.27
C ARG A 90 -4.20 7.02 19.01
N SER A 91 -5.00 7.14 20.07
CA SER A 91 -6.42 7.49 19.98
C SER A 91 -6.64 8.89 19.42
N ASP A 92 -5.79 9.85 19.80
CA ASP A 92 -5.91 11.24 19.41
C ASP A 92 -5.49 11.44 17.97
N PHE A 93 -4.40 10.79 17.54
CA PHE A 93 -4.01 10.75 16.14
C PHE A 93 -5.14 10.20 15.25
N ARG A 94 -5.76 9.09 15.69
CA ARG A 94 -6.89 8.49 14.98
C ARG A 94 -8.08 9.45 14.92
N ALA A 95 -8.43 10.09 16.04
CA ALA A 95 -9.52 11.06 16.12
C ALA A 95 -9.29 12.22 15.14
N LYS A 96 -8.07 12.79 15.08
CA LYS A 96 -7.72 13.86 14.14
C LYS A 96 -7.93 13.46 12.68
N LEU A 97 -7.55 12.25 12.28
CA LEU A 97 -7.78 11.76 10.92
C LEU A 97 -9.26 11.52 10.62
N ASP A 98 -10.02 10.98 11.58
CA ASP A 98 -11.47 10.78 11.40
C ASP A 98 -12.21 12.14 11.33
N GLU A 99 -11.84 13.12 12.16
CA GLU A 99 -12.34 14.51 12.13
C GLU A 99 -12.02 15.20 10.80
N TYR A 100 -10.78 15.06 10.32
CA TYR A 100 -10.36 15.56 9.02
C TYR A 100 -11.26 14.99 7.91
N ARG A 101 -11.54 13.69 7.94
CA ARG A 101 -12.31 13.02 6.90
C ARG A 101 -13.80 13.37 6.91
N LYS A 102 -14.38 13.63 8.09
CA LYS A 102 -15.83 13.75 8.30
C LYS A 102 -16.54 14.80 7.43
N PRO A 103 -16.07 16.06 7.32
CA PRO A 103 -16.75 17.08 6.53
C PRO A 103 -16.46 17.00 5.02
N ARG A 104 -15.53 16.14 4.58
CA ARG A 104 -15.03 16.11 3.21
C ARG A 104 -15.92 15.30 2.27
N PRO A 105 -16.10 15.76 1.00
CA PRO A 105 -16.94 15.06 0.03
C PRO A 105 -16.36 13.70 -0.34
N THR A 106 -17.22 12.83 -0.89
CA THR A 106 -16.79 11.52 -1.42
C THR A 106 -15.71 11.71 -2.49
N GLY A 107 -14.64 10.93 -2.41
CA GLY A 107 -13.48 11.04 -3.31
C GLY A 107 -12.37 11.97 -2.81
N ASP A 108 -12.63 12.81 -1.80
CA ASP A 108 -11.65 13.77 -1.26
C ASP A 108 -11.34 13.56 0.22
N LYS A 109 -11.65 12.36 0.73
CA LYS A 109 -11.59 12.00 2.14
C LYS A 109 -10.18 11.70 2.64
N GLU A 110 -9.32 11.21 1.76
CA GLU A 110 -7.97 10.72 2.03
C GLU A 110 -7.10 11.13 0.83
N HIS A 111 -5.93 11.71 1.08
CA HIS A 111 -5.05 12.28 0.05
C HIS A 111 -3.78 11.44 -0.10
N ARG A 112 -3.44 11.14 -1.35
CA ARG A 112 -2.24 10.38 -1.74
C ARG A 112 -1.11 11.36 -2.07
N ARG A 113 0.12 10.98 -1.73
CA ARG A 113 1.35 11.63 -2.22
C ARG A 113 1.53 11.35 -3.71
N SER A 114 2.40 12.09 -4.38
CA SER A 114 2.77 11.79 -5.78
C SER A 114 3.32 10.37 -5.92
N THR A 115 4.19 9.96 -4.99
CA THR A 115 4.76 8.60 -4.94
C THR A 115 3.69 7.52 -4.75
N ASP A 116 2.64 7.79 -3.96
CA ASP A 116 1.55 6.83 -3.74
C ASP A 116 0.74 6.59 -5.02
N ILE A 117 0.52 7.65 -5.79
CA ILE A 117 -0.14 7.57 -7.09
C ILE A 117 0.72 6.77 -8.08
N ALA A 118 2.01 7.09 -8.16
CA ALA A 118 2.97 6.40 -9.05
C ALA A 118 3.09 4.90 -8.72
N ALA A 119 3.13 4.57 -7.42
CA ALA A 119 3.19 3.20 -6.93
C ALA A 119 1.86 2.46 -7.05
N GLY A 120 0.74 3.18 -7.21
CA GLY A 120 -0.61 2.61 -7.12
C GLY A 120 -0.97 2.15 -5.70
N SER A 121 -0.39 2.79 -4.67
CA SER A 121 -0.67 2.56 -3.26
C SER A 121 -1.90 3.36 -2.79
N ILE A 122 -2.22 3.21 -1.51
CA ILE A 122 -3.30 3.92 -0.82
C ILE A 122 -2.78 5.16 -0.09
N SER A 123 -3.68 6.04 0.35
CA SER A 123 -3.30 7.21 1.15
C SER A 123 -2.66 6.80 2.48
N PRO A 124 -1.57 7.46 2.91
CA PRO A 124 -0.99 7.32 4.25
C PRO A 124 -1.93 7.73 5.39
N GLN A 125 -3.12 8.28 5.09
CA GLN A 125 -4.17 8.57 6.07
C GLN A 125 -5.08 7.37 6.35
N LYS A 126 -4.89 6.22 5.68
CA LYS A 126 -5.83 5.10 5.80
C LYS A 126 -5.81 4.50 7.20
N LEU A 127 -6.99 4.43 7.82
CA LEU A 127 -7.19 3.92 9.19
C LEU A 127 -7.91 2.56 9.28
N TYR A 128 -8.49 2.07 8.19
CA TYR A 128 -9.40 0.91 8.17
C TYR A 128 -9.04 -0.02 7.01
N GLY A 129 -9.14 -1.34 7.25
CA GLY A 129 -8.75 -2.38 6.29
C GLY A 129 -7.24 -2.63 6.33
N VAL A 130 -6.47 -1.73 5.71
CA VAL A 130 -5.00 -1.71 5.77
C VAL A 130 -4.59 -0.40 6.44
N PRO A 131 -4.36 -0.38 7.78
CA PRO A 131 -4.25 0.85 8.55
C PRO A 131 -2.84 1.47 8.44
N VAL A 132 -2.40 1.80 7.21
CA VAL A 132 -1.06 2.36 6.98
C VAL A 132 -0.83 3.69 7.70
N GLY A 133 -1.89 4.45 8.02
CA GLY A 133 -1.75 5.64 8.85
C GLY A 133 -1.34 5.33 10.29
N LEU A 134 -1.74 4.17 10.83
CA LEU A 134 -1.25 3.72 12.13
C LEU A 134 0.17 3.15 12.03
N MET A 135 0.57 2.63 10.87
CA MET A 135 1.96 2.24 10.65
C MET A 135 2.87 3.46 10.60
N PHE A 136 2.47 4.53 9.90
CA PHE A 136 3.14 5.83 9.97
C PHE A 136 3.24 6.36 11.41
N PHE A 137 2.14 6.34 12.16
CA PHE A 137 2.12 6.81 13.56
C PHE A 137 3.13 6.07 14.44
N GLU A 138 3.28 4.76 14.27
CA GLU A 138 4.22 3.97 15.05
C GLU A 138 5.65 4.07 14.50
N GLY A 139 5.83 4.06 13.18
CA GLY A 139 7.14 3.96 12.54
C GLY A 139 7.89 5.29 12.43
N ALA A 140 7.24 6.35 11.95
CA ALA A 140 7.95 7.60 11.63
C ALA A 140 8.57 8.29 12.86
N PRO A 141 7.91 8.39 14.03
CA PRO A 141 8.54 8.91 15.23
C PRO A 141 9.76 8.09 15.70
N ARG A 142 9.73 6.77 15.52
CA ARG A 142 10.87 5.89 15.86
C ARG A 142 12.07 6.14 14.94
N LEU A 143 11.84 6.33 13.64
CA LEU A 143 12.91 6.73 12.70
C LEU A 143 13.52 8.08 13.12
N LEU A 144 12.69 9.06 13.45
CA LEU A 144 13.15 10.38 13.89
C LEU A 144 14.00 10.28 15.16
N GLN A 145 13.53 9.53 16.17
CA GLN A 145 14.22 9.37 17.46
C GLN A 145 15.53 8.59 17.33
N ALA A 146 15.59 7.59 16.45
CA ALA A 146 16.80 6.81 16.22
C ALA A 146 17.91 7.61 15.51
N GLY A 147 17.58 8.77 14.92
CA GLY A 147 18.54 9.63 14.22
C GLY A 147 19.13 8.95 12.98
N VAL A 148 18.34 8.13 12.30
CA VAL A 148 18.72 7.51 11.01
C VAL A 148 18.66 8.55 9.89
N THR A 149 19.36 8.28 8.79
CA THR A 149 19.22 9.07 7.56
C THR A 149 18.08 8.50 6.73
N VAL A 150 17.14 9.36 6.34
CA VAL A 150 16.11 9.06 5.34
C VAL A 150 16.38 9.96 4.14
N PRO A 151 16.87 9.43 3.00
CA PRO A 151 17.33 10.23 1.87
C PRO A 151 16.29 11.28 1.41
N GLY A 152 16.71 12.55 1.41
CA GLY A 152 15.89 13.71 1.02
C GLY A 152 14.87 14.17 2.08
N VAL A 153 14.70 13.45 3.19
CA VAL A 153 13.67 13.70 4.20
C VAL A 153 14.29 14.10 5.56
N LEU A 154 15.24 13.31 6.05
CA LEU A 154 15.86 13.46 7.35
C LEU A 154 17.36 13.21 7.26
N ASP A 155 18.15 14.23 7.55
CA ASP A 155 19.59 14.09 7.74
C ASP A 155 19.87 13.57 9.16
N GLY A 156 20.47 12.38 9.24
CA GLY A 156 20.84 11.71 10.48
C GLY A 156 22.22 11.10 10.38
N ASP A 157 22.39 9.90 10.91
CA ASP A 157 23.63 9.13 10.80
C ASP A 157 23.82 8.61 9.36
N PRO A 158 24.91 8.96 8.66
CA PRO A 158 25.13 8.57 7.26
C PRO A 158 25.41 7.07 7.08
N HIS A 159 25.65 6.32 8.15
CA HIS A 159 25.85 4.87 8.12
C HIS A 159 24.58 4.06 8.42
N ARG A 160 23.47 4.73 8.74
CA ARG A 160 22.19 4.10 9.09
C ARG A 160 21.10 4.66 8.17
N ILE A 161 20.97 4.05 7.00
CA ILE A 161 20.07 4.54 5.95
C ILE A 161 18.73 3.81 6.00
N VAL A 162 17.63 4.53 5.91
CA VAL A 162 16.29 3.97 5.88
C VAL A 162 15.53 4.52 4.67
N VAL A 163 14.95 3.62 3.88
CA VAL A 163 14.11 3.96 2.71
C VAL A 163 12.72 3.35 2.87
N GLU A 164 11.71 4.07 2.39
CA GLU A 164 10.34 3.56 2.38
C GLU A 164 10.24 2.50 1.28
N ALA A 165 9.89 1.28 1.68
CA ALA A 165 9.62 0.19 0.77
C ALA A 165 8.11 0.06 0.56
N TYR A 166 7.73 -0.48 -0.59
CA TYR A 166 6.36 -0.92 -0.81
C TYR A 166 6.37 -2.20 -1.67
N PRO A 167 6.36 -3.38 -1.02
CA PRO A 167 6.56 -4.68 -1.68
C PRO A 167 5.50 -4.96 -2.74
N GLY A 168 4.31 -4.39 -2.55
CA GLY A 168 3.19 -4.50 -3.48
C GLY A 168 3.50 -4.01 -4.91
N VAL A 169 4.47 -3.10 -5.12
CA VAL A 169 4.87 -2.67 -6.49
C VAL A 169 5.55 -3.81 -7.23
N LEU A 170 6.55 -4.42 -6.59
CA LEU A 170 7.30 -5.53 -7.17
C LEU A 170 6.43 -6.78 -7.32
N ALA A 171 5.61 -7.10 -6.34
CA ALA A 171 4.64 -8.20 -6.46
C ALA A 171 3.73 -7.98 -7.68
N ARG A 172 3.17 -6.78 -7.85
CA ARG A 172 2.30 -6.48 -9.01
C ARG A 172 3.03 -6.54 -10.34
N ARG A 173 4.30 -6.15 -10.39
CA ARG A 173 5.15 -6.30 -11.58
C ARG A 173 5.25 -7.76 -12.00
N LEU A 174 5.43 -8.68 -11.05
CA LEU A 174 5.69 -10.10 -11.30
C LEU A 174 4.43 -10.92 -11.59
N ILE A 175 3.34 -10.65 -10.87
CA ILE A 175 2.12 -11.49 -10.91
C ILE A 175 0.84 -10.75 -11.29
N GLY A 176 0.93 -9.48 -11.65
CA GLY A 176 -0.22 -8.64 -11.98
C GLY A 176 -1.08 -8.35 -10.75
N ARG A 177 -2.41 -8.37 -10.90
CA ARG A 177 -3.36 -8.05 -9.81
C ARG A 177 -3.75 -9.27 -8.97
N ARG A 178 -3.06 -10.40 -9.11
CA ARG A 178 -3.33 -11.59 -8.31
C ARG A 178 -2.99 -11.31 -6.83
N GLY A 179 -3.88 -11.66 -5.93
CA GLY A 179 -3.60 -11.60 -4.49
C GLY A 179 -2.66 -12.76 -4.11
N TYR A 180 -1.64 -12.49 -3.30
CA TYR A 180 -0.69 -13.49 -2.80
C TYR A 180 -0.71 -13.66 -1.28
N LYS A 181 -1.37 -12.74 -0.55
CA LYS A 181 -1.47 -12.77 0.91
C LYS A 181 -2.87 -12.53 1.46
N ASN A 182 -3.12 -13.09 2.65
CA ASN A 182 -4.26 -12.74 3.49
C ASN A 182 -3.97 -13.00 4.98
N ASP A 183 -4.14 -11.97 5.80
CA ASP A 183 -3.97 -12.06 7.26
C ASP A 183 -5.00 -12.98 7.93
N THR A 184 -6.15 -13.23 7.30
CA THR A 184 -7.21 -14.05 7.88
C THR A 184 -7.05 -15.51 7.44
N PRO A 185 -6.76 -16.47 8.34
CA PRO A 185 -6.49 -17.87 7.96
C PRO A 185 -7.57 -18.53 7.10
N LYS A 186 -8.85 -18.31 7.44
CA LYS A 186 -9.99 -18.84 6.65
C LYS A 186 -10.09 -18.29 5.22
N ASN A 187 -9.38 -17.21 4.89
CA ASN A 187 -9.38 -16.58 3.58
C ASN A 187 -8.09 -16.88 2.79
N GLN A 188 -7.21 -17.73 3.32
CA GLN A 188 -5.97 -18.14 2.65
C GLN A 188 -6.28 -19.22 1.63
N THR A 189 -5.90 -19.00 0.36
CA THR A 189 -6.27 -19.88 -0.76
C THR A 189 -5.06 -20.54 -1.42
N ALA A 190 -5.31 -21.65 -2.13
CA ALA A 190 -4.29 -22.29 -2.96
C ALA A 190 -3.76 -21.35 -4.06
N ASP A 191 -4.62 -20.48 -4.61
CA ASP A 191 -4.20 -19.49 -5.62
C ASP A 191 -3.22 -18.47 -5.04
N GLN A 192 -3.39 -18.06 -3.78
CA GLN A 192 -2.44 -17.18 -3.10
C GLN A 192 -1.11 -17.90 -2.84
N ALA A 193 -1.15 -19.17 -2.46
CA ALA A 193 0.07 -19.98 -2.35
C ALA A 193 0.79 -20.08 -3.71
N ASN A 194 0.05 -20.33 -4.79
CA ASN A 194 0.60 -20.33 -6.15
C ASN A 194 1.22 -18.97 -6.52
N ALA A 195 0.54 -17.87 -6.20
CA ALA A 195 1.05 -16.54 -6.46
C ALA A 195 2.37 -16.26 -5.70
N ARG A 196 2.52 -16.69 -4.45
CA ARG A 196 3.79 -16.59 -3.71
C ARG A 196 4.89 -17.45 -4.35
N ARG A 197 4.57 -18.66 -4.82
CA ARG A 197 5.51 -19.51 -5.56
C ARG A 197 5.98 -18.86 -6.85
N ASP A 198 5.07 -18.23 -7.58
CA ASP A 198 5.39 -17.52 -8.81
C ASP A 198 6.27 -16.29 -8.54
N ILE A 199 5.95 -15.48 -7.51
CA ILE A 199 6.78 -14.33 -7.12
C ILE A 199 8.21 -14.79 -6.83
N LEU A 200 8.40 -15.74 -5.93
CA LEU A 200 9.73 -16.17 -5.53
C LEU A 200 10.46 -16.88 -6.68
N GLY A 201 9.78 -17.73 -7.44
CA GLY A 201 10.36 -18.41 -8.60
C GLY A 201 10.92 -17.41 -9.62
N LYS A 202 10.11 -16.42 -10.02
CA LYS A 202 10.54 -15.37 -10.95
C LYS A 202 11.72 -14.54 -10.45
N ILE A 203 11.76 -14.25 -9.15
CA ILE A 203 12.90 -13.55 -8.54
C ILE A 203 14.18 -14.38 -8.66
N LEU A 204 14.11 -15.67 -8.32
CA LEU A 204 15.26 -16.58 -8.37
C LEU A 204 15.70 -16.91 -9.80
N ASP A 205 14.76 -16.89 -10.76
CA ASP A 205 15.03 -17.09 -12.19
C ASP A 205 15.61 -15.83 -12.87
N GLY A 206 15.69 -14.70 -12.17
CA GLY A 206 16.32 -13.47 -12.67
C GLY A 206 15.38 -12.49 -13.39
N ASP A 207 14.05 -12.67 -13.32
CA ASP A 207 13.06 -11.80 -13.99
C ASP A 207 13.11 -10.33 -13.51
N CYS A 208 13.81 -10.05 -12.41
CA CYS A 208 13.97 -8.71 -11.83
C CYS A 208 15.31 -8.03 -12.19
N VAL A 209 16.25 -8.73 -12.84
CA VAL A 209 17.62 -8.22 -13.08
C VAL A 209 17.61 -6.97 -13.95
N GLU A 210 16.76 -6.90 -14.97
CA GLU A 210 16.67 -5.72 -15.85
C GLU A 210 16.21 -4.46 -15.11
N ASP A 211 15.36 -4.61 -14.09
CA ASP A 211 14.83 -3.48 -13.31
C ASP A 211 15.75 -3.09 -12.15
N PHE A 212 16.28 -4.09 -11.44
CA PHE A 212 17.01 -3.92 -10.18
C PHE A 212 18.52 -3.92 -10.36
N GLY A 213 19.05 -4.50 -11.44
CA GLY A 213 20.49 -4.55 -11.72
C GLY A 213 21.27 -5.61 -10.93
N PHE A 214 20.60 -6.56 -10.27
CA PHE A 214 21.23 -7.63 -9.50
C PHE A 214 20.37 -8.91 -9.44
N ASN A 215 21.02 -10.04 -9.14
CA ASN A 215 20.36 -11.32 -8.88
C ASN A 215 20.00 -11.47 -7.39
N VAL A 216 19.08 -12.38 -7.09
CA VAL A 216 18.67 -12.68 -5.71
C VAL A 216 18.88 -14.16 -5.43
N GLU A 217 19.54 -14.46 -4.32
CA GLU A 217 19.60 -15.80 -3.74
C GLU A 217 18.77 -15.79 -2.46
N ALA A 218 17.73 -16.62 -2.39
CA ALA A 218 16.87 -16.69 -1.22
C ALA A 218 16.34 -18.11 -0.98
N PRO A 219 16.08 -18.50 0.28
CA PRO A 219 15.59 -19.82 0.58
C PRO A 219 14.13 -19.95 0.15
N ILE A 220 13.78 -21.11 -0.42
CA ILE A 220 12.49 -21.35 -1.06
C ILE A 220 11.31 -21.26 -0.08
N ASN A 221 11.56 -21.42 1.22
CA ASN A 221 10.56 -21.42 2.29
C ASN A 221 9.97 -20.04 2.59
N LEU A 222 10.57 -18.94 2.11
CA LEU A 222 9.99 -17.59 2.28
C LEU A 222 8.60 -17.45 1.64
N ARG A 223 8.24 -18.33 0.71
CA ARG A 223 6.91 -18.37 0.07
C ARG A 223 5.87 -19.15 0.89
N ASP A 224 6.28 -19.89 1.91
CA ASP A 224 5.41 -20.83 2.62
C ASP A 224 4.55 -20.11 3.66
N ASP A 225 4.98 -18.95 4.14
CA ASP A 225 4.21 -18.05 4.99
C ASP A 225 2.94 -17.54 4.27
N PRO A 226 1.73 -17.89 4.75
CA PRO A 226 0.49 -17.51 4.10
C PRO A 226 0.03 -16.07 4.39
N THR A 227 0.59 -15.39 5.41
CA THR A 227 0.41 -13.94 5.58
C THR A 227 1.28 -13.16 4.60
N GLY A 228 2.33 -13.79 4.07
CA GLY A 228 3.23 -13.22 3.07
C GLY A 228 4.22 -12.21 3.62
N ASP A 229 4.31 -12.09 4.96
CA ASP A 229 5.14 -11.10 5.63
C ASP A 229 6.63 -11.43 5.42
N GLN A 230 7.01 -12.71 5.38
CA GLN A 230 8.39 -13.14 5.06
C GLN A 230 8.78 -12.81 3.62
N LEU A 231 7.86 -13.01 2.68
CA LEU A 231 8.08 -12.66 1.28
C LEU A 231 8.18 -11.15 1.11
N ASP A 232 7.32 -10.39 1.80
CA ASP A 232 7.34 -8.93 1.76
C ASP A 232 8.60 -8.34 2.37
N ALA A 233 9.15 -8.94 3.42
CA ALA A 233 10.48 -8.58 3.93
C ALA A 233 11.57 -8.76 2.86
N LEU A 234 11.55 -9.85 2.06
CA LEU A 234 12.49 -10.00 0.93
C LEU A 234 12.30 -8.91 -0.13
N LEU A 235 11.05 -8.60 -0.51
CA LEU A 235 10.77 -7.56 -1.50
C LEU A 235 11.23 -6.17 -1.00
N CYS A 236 11.06 -5.88 0.30
CA CYS A 236 11.59 -4.66 0.92
C CYS A 236 13.13 -4.63 0.91
N ALA A 237 13.80 -5.76 1.15
CA ALA A 237 15.26 -5.86 1.05
C ALA A 237 15.75 -5.60 -0.38
N MET A 238 15.04 -6.10 -1.40
CA MET A 238 15.36 -5.82 -2.81
C MET A 238 15.25 -4.32 -3.12
N GLN A 239 14.21 -3.65 -2.63
CA GLN A 239 14.01 -2.21 -2.78
C GLN A 239 15.13 -1.40 -2.10
N ALA A 240 15.55 -1.81 -0.90
CA ALA A 240 16.70 -1.21 -0.22
C ALA A 240 18.04 -1.44 -0.94
N ALA A 241 18.28 -2.64 -1.47
CA ALA A 241 19.49 -2.95 -2.22
C ALA A 241 19.58 -2.12 -3.52
N TRP A 242 18.45 -1.95 -4.22
CA TRP A 242 18.39 -1.06 -5.37
C TRP A 242 18.72 0.39 -4.98
N ALA A 243 18.09 0.92 -3.92
CA ALA A 243 18.38 2.27 -3.45
C ALA A 243 19.87 2.46 -3.09
N TRP A 244 20.50 1.44 -2.50
CA TRP A 244 21.93 1.44 -2.20
C TRP A 244 22.83 1.51 -3.45
N GLN A 245 22.46 0.79 -4.52
CA GLN A 245 23.18 0.93 -5.80
C GLN A 245 23.07 2.34 -6.36
N GLN A 246 21.94 3.01 -6.11
CA GLN A 246 21.67 4.39 -6.55
C GLN A 246 22.20 5.46 -5.59
N ARG A 247 22.99 5.14 -4.55
CA ARG A 247 23.41 6.10 -3.51
C ARG A 247 24.14 7.34 -4.04
N GLU A 248 24.86 7.23 -5.15
CA GLU A 248 25.54 8.37 -5.81
C GLU A 248 24.56 9.29 -6.57
N TYR A 249 23.31 8.85 -6.71
CA TYR A 249 22.19 9.53 -7.35
C TYR A 249 21.03 9.68 -6.36
N ASP A 250 21.34 10.18 -5.14
CA ASP A 250 20.37 10.40 -4.06
C ASP A 250 19.54 9.16 -3.71
N PHE A 251 20.17 7.99 -3.72
CA PHE A 251 19.53 6.69 -3.48
C PHE A 251 18.41 6.35 -4.48
N GLY A 252 18.32 7.07 -5.61
CA GLY A 252 17.27 6.91 -6.62
C GLY A 252 16.05 7.79 -6.38
N ALA A 253 16.11 8.74 -5.43
CA ALA A 253 15.04 9.69 -5.16
C ALA A 253 14.70 10.53 -6.42
N PRO A 254 13.42 10.62 -6.81
CA PRO A 254 12.98 11.49 -7.91
C PRO A 254 13.33 12.98 -7.71
N SER A 255 13.77 13.65 -8.78
CA SER A 255 14.32 15.03 -8.72
C SER A 255 13.28 16.14 -8.54
N GLY A 256 11.99 15.84 -8.74
CA GLY A 256 10.86 16.77 -8.63
C GLY A 256 10.03 16.63 -7.35
N LEU A 257 10.42 15.71 -6.47
CA LEU A 257 9.71 15.51 -5.22
C LEU A 257 9.83 16.73 -4.31
N ASP A 258 8.90 16.79 -3.38
CA ASP A 258 9.03 17.52 -2.13
C ASP A 258 9.46 16.53 -1.04
N PRO A 259 10.69 15.98 -1.11
CA PRO A 259 11.11 14.92 -0.20
C PRO A 259 11.18 15.46 1.24
N LEU A 260 11.38 16.76 1.42
CA LEU A 260 11.38 17.44 2.72
C LEU A 260 10.05 17.32 3.48
N LEU A 261 8.95 16.93 2.80
CA LEU A 261 7.63 16.76 3.42
C LEU A 261 7.00 15.39 3.15
N GLU A 262 6.97 14.91 1.90
CA GLU A 262 6.18 13.73 1.54
C GLU A 262 6.96 12.39 1.62
N GLY A 263 8.28 12.43 1.47
CA GLY A 263 9.08 11.22 1.25
C GLY A 263 8.81 10.55 -0.10
N TRP A 264 9.38 9.36 -0.32
CA TRP A 264 9.31 8.63 -1.59
C TRP A 264 9.50 7.12 -1.40
N ILE A 265 8.94 6.32 -2.31
CA ILE A 265 9.05 4.85 -2.28
C ILE A 265 10.25 4.42 -3.12
N ALA A 266 11.16 3.65 -2.50
CA ALA A 266 12.38 3.15 -3.11
C ALA A 266 12.14 1.99 -4.07
N ASP A 267 11.72 2.31 -5.29
CA ASP A 267 11.46 1.31 -6.32
C ASP A 267 11.74 1.87 -7.73
N PRO A 268 12.45 1.13 -8.61
CA PRO A 268 12.82 1.63 -9.93
C PRO A 268 11.60 2.03 -10.78
N VAL A 269 10.52 1.24 -10.73
CA VAL A 269 9.30 1.50 -11.49
C VAL A 269 8.58 2.72 -10.93
N THR A 270 8.53 2.85 -9.61
CA THR A 270 7.87 3.98 -8.95
C THR A 270 8.64 5.28 -9.22
N CYS A 271 9.95 5.29 -9.04
CA CYS A 271 10.77 6.49 -9.21
C CYS A 271 10.73 6.99 -10.67
N ALA A 272 10.80 6.09 -11.64
CA ALA A 272 10.66 6.44 -13.05
C ALA A 272 9.29 7.04 -13.39
N LYS A 273 8.20 6.56 -12.77
CA LYS A 273 6.84 7.11 -12.94
C LYS A 273 6.65 8.46 -12.27
N THR A 274 7.20 8.64 -11.07
CA THR A 274 7.13 9.92 -10.34
C THR A 274 7.80 11.03 -11.15
N ASN A 275 8.99 10.79 -11.70
CA ASN A 275 9.68 11.75 -12.58
C ASN A 275 8.82 12.18 -13.79
N LYS A 276 8.04 11.27 -14.39
CA LYS A 276 7.13 11.57 -15.51
C LYS A 276 5.88 12.34 -15.09
N LEU A 277 5.36 12.09 -13.88
CA LEU A 277 4.22 12.84 -13.35
C LEU A 277 4.60 14.30 -13.10
N ASP A 278 5.82 14.53 -12.59
CA ASP A 278 6.34 15.86 -12.30
C ASP A 278 6.73 16.64 -13.57
N SER A 279 7.19 15.96 -14.64
CA SER A 279 7.50 16.60 -15.93
C SER A 279 6.26 17.09 -16.71
N GLY A 280 5.06 16.72 -16.28
CA GLY A 280 3.80 17.11 -16.94
C GLY A 280 3.45 16.28 -18.19
N ASP A 281 4.17 15.20 -18.46
CA ASP A 281 3.92 14.30 -19.60
C ASP A 281 2.69 13.42 -19.36
N LYS A 282 1.51 13.97 -19.65
CA LYS A 282 0.22 13.31 -19.43
C LYS A 282 -0.16 12.22 -20.45
N GLU A 283 0.61 12.00 -21.51
CA GLU A 283 0.23 11.07 -22.59
C GLU A 283 0.62 9.60 -22.36
N ALA A 284 1.46 9.27 -21.37
CA ALA A 284 1.85 7.89 -21.08
C ALA A 284 1.13 7.26 -19.88
N ILE A 285 0.31 8.04 -19.18
CA ILE A 285 -0.44 7.59 -18.00
C ILE A 285 -1.76 7.01 -18.48
N GLY A 286 -1.78 5.69 -18.67
CA GLY A 286 -2.99 4.88 -18.79
C GLY A 286 -3.84 4.95 -17.51
N PHE A 287 -4.39 6.13 -17.22
CA PHE A 287 -5.60 6.25 -16.45
C PHE A 287 -6.69 5.71 -17.35
N GLY A 288 -7.16 4.50 -17.06
CA GLY A 288 -8.48 4.10 -17.51
C GLY A 288 -9.46 5.19 -17.09
N THR A 289 -9.88 6.00 -18.06
CA THR A 289 -11.04 6.86 -17.91
C THR A 289 -12.17 5.97 -17.39
N PRO A 290 -12.92 6.36 -16.35
CA PRO A 290 -14.18 5.68 -16.07
C PRO A 290 -15.00 5.80 -17.35
N ASP A 291 -15.25 4.69 -18.01
CA ASP A 291 -16.05 4.64 -19.23
C ASP A 291 -17.35 5.38 -18.97
N ALA A 292 -17.57 6.48 -19.69
CA ALA A 292 -18.83 7.21 -19.72
C ALA A 292 -19.89 6.41 -20.49
N HIS A 293 -20.00 5.10 -20.25
CA HIS A 293 -20.98 4.20 -20.83
C HIS A 293 -21.41 3.12 -19.83
N SER A 294 -21.84 3.54 -18.64
CA SER A 294 -22.71 2.70 -17.80
C SER A 294 -23.81 3.52 -17.12
N ILE A 295 -24.58 4.28 -17.91
CA ILE A 295 -25.87 4.80 -17.47
C ILE A 295 -26.93 4.38 -18.50
N ARG A 296 -27.82 3.50 -18.03
CA ARG A 296 -29.17 3.16 -18.51
C ARG A 296 -29.31 2.31 -19.79
N ARG A 297 -29.71 1.05 -19.56
CA ARG A 297 -30.82 0.41 -20.31
C ARG A 297 -31.90 -0.03 -19.34
N SER A 298 -32.80 0.89 -19.00
CA SER A 298 -34.15 0.54 -18.54
C SER A 298 -35.04 0.54 -19.78
N LYS A 299 -35.63 -0.62 -20.08
CA LYS A 299 -36.61 -0.82 -21.14
C LYS A 299 -37.82 0.10 -20.90
N LYS A 300 -38.09 1.04 -21.81
CA LYS A 300 -39.43 1.61 -22.01
C LYS A 300 -39.91 1.22 -23.41
N ARG A 301 -40.95 0.40 -23.43
CA ARG A 301 -41.82 0.16 -24.60
C ARG A 301 -42.55 1.46 -24.93
N THR A 302 -42.53 1.82 -26.20
CA THR A 302 -43.42 2.77 -26.88
C THR A 302 -44.86 2.29 -26.90
N VAL A 303 -45.82 3.18 -26.63
CA VAL A 303 -47.06 3.39 -27.41
C VAL A 303 -47.43 4.87 -27.27
N GLY A 304 -47.79 5.52 -28.38
CA GLY A 304 -47.92 6.97 -28.51
C GLY A 304 -49.29 7.57 -28.17
N GLY A 305 -49.43 8.85 -28.52
CA GLY A 305 -50.71 9.45 -28.91
C GLY A 305 -51.38 10.41 -27.91
N THR A 306 -51.31 11.70 -28.26
CA THR A 306 -52.36 12.74 -28.18
C THR A 306 -52.74 13.45 -26.87
N ASN A 307 -52.92 14.77 -27.06
CA ASN A 307 -53.27 15.87 -26.15
C ASN A 307 -54.65 15.73 -25.46
N LEU A 308 -54.81 16.28 -24.23
CA LEU A 308 -55.74 17.38 -23.84
C LEU A 308 -56.01 17.41 -22.31
N VAL A 309 -55.81 18.60 -21.71
CA VAL A 309 -56.76 19.39 -20.88
C VAL A 309 -57.46 18.78 -19.62
N SER A 310 -57.20 19.43 -18.47
CA SER A 310 -58.05 19.77 -17.29
C SER A 310 -58.71 18.74 -16.33
N LEU A 311 -58.43 18.98 -15.03
CA LEU A 311 -59.26 18.91 -13.79
C LEU A 311 -59.73 17.56 -13.16
N PRO A 312 -60.03 17.54 -11.82
CA PRO A 312 -59.94 16.35 -10.94
C PRO A 312 -61.25 15.88 -10.27
N ARG A 313 -61.32 14.62 -9.77
CA ARG A 313 -62.07 14.09 -8.57
C ARG A 313 -62.05 12.53 -8.53
N ARG A 314 -61.62 11.88 -7.42
CA ARG A 314 -62.41 11.22 -6.32
C ARG A 314 -63.03 9.85 -6.74
N ILE A 315 -62.70 8.69 -6.14
CA ILE A 315 -63.29 7.99 -4.94
C ILE A 315 -62.67 6.56 -4.93
N LEU A 316 -61.96 6.10 -3.89
CA LEU A 316 -62.36 5.25 -2.72
C LEU A 316 -62.80 3.80 -3.04
N ASP A 317 -61.99 2.82 -2.59
CA ASP A 317 -62.30 1.65 -1.73
C ASP A 317 -61.10 0.66 -1.75
N LYS A 318 -60.34 0.44 -0.66
CA LYS A 318 -60.51 -0.52 0.48
C LYS A 318 -60.75 -1.98 0.02
N ALA A 319 -60.15 -3.05 0.55
CA ALA A 319 -59.19 -3.32 1.63
C ALA A 319 -58.77 -4.82 1.58
N HIS A 320 -57.85 -5.21 2.47
CA HIS A 320 -57.47 -6.56 2.95
C HIS A 320 -56.45 -7.36 2.12
N SER A 321 -55.18 -7.48 2.56
CA SER A 321 -54.62 -8.27 3.70
C SER A 321 -54.74 -9.77 3.45
N ASP A 322 -53.66 -10.44 3.05
CA ASP A 322 -52.69 -11.14 3.93
C ASP A 322 -53.01 -12.64 4.04
N GLY A 323 -51.98 -13.47 3.87
CA GLY A 323 -52.04 -14.90 4.19
C GLY A 323 -51.34 -15.80 3.17
N ARG A 324 -50.07 -16.13 3.45
CA ARG A 324 -49.34 -17.31 2.93
C ARG A 324 -50.07 -18.62 3.40
N PRO A 325 -49.66 -19.89 3.10
CA PRO A 325 -48.36 -20.35 2.59
C PRO A 325 -48.35 -21.67 1.74
N GLU A 326 -47.12 -22.12 1.46
CA GLU A 326 -46.63 -23.52 1.48
C GLU A 326 -46.43 -24.39 0.21
N LEU A 327 -45.25 -25.05 0.24
CA LEU A 327 -44.83 -26.38 -0.23
C LEU A 327 -45.01 -26.89 -1.68
N SER A 328 -43.82 -27.07 -2.30
CA SER A 328 -43.27 -28.38 -2.73
C SER A 328 -43.44 -28.88 -4.18
N LYS A 329 -42.31 -29.44 -4.68
CA LYS A 329 -42.15 -30.52 -5.70
C LYS A 329 -42.51 -30.12 -7.15
N ILE A 330 -41.93 -30.61 -8.25
CA ILE A 330 -40.95 -31.65 -8.62
C ILE A 330 -40.76 -31.54 -10.16
N MET A 331 -39.67 -32.13 -10.68
CA MET A 331 -39.34 -32.51 -12.08
C MET A 331 -38.96 -31.42 -13.10
N PHE A 332 -37.81 -31.46 -13.80
CA PHE A 332 -37.06 -32.46 -14.61
C PHE A 332 -37.34 -32.33 -16.13
N LEU A 333 -36.22 -32.22 -16.88
CA LEU A 333 -35.96 -32.52 -18.31
C LEU A 333 -36.18 -31.48 -19.42
N LEU A 334 -35.02 -31.09 -19.98
CA LEU A 334 -34.55 -31.21 -21.39
C LEU A 334 -35.45 -30.79 -22.55
N GLY A 335 -34.82 -30.09 -23.49
CA GLY A 335 -35.25 -30.06 -24.89
C GLY A 335 -34.41 -29.10 -25.73
N ALA A 336 -33.42 -29.65 -26.44
CA ALA A 336 -32.69 -28.98 -27.50
C ALA A 336 -33.61 -28.60 -28.68
N GLY A 337 -33.19 -27.58 -29.43
CA GLY A 337 -33.73 -27.13 -30.71
C GLY A 337 -32.91 -25.99 -31.24
#